data_AF-A0A7G1IDT1-F1
#
_entry.id   AF-A0A7G1IDT1-F1
#
_cell.length_a   1.000
_cell.length_b   1.000
_cell.length_c   1.000
_cell.angle_alpha   90.00
_cell.angle_beta   90.00
_cell.angle_gamma   90.00
#
_symmetry.space_group_name_H-M   'P 1'
#
loop_
_entity.id
_entity.type
_entity.pdbx_description
1 polymer ?
#
loop_
_entity_poly.entity_id
_entity_poly.type
_entity_poly.pdbx_seq_one_letter_code
_entity_poly.pdbx_strand_id
1 'polypeptide(L)'
;MQAAGYAVTPYHVYVPTFGDWGFVLARRGSSAPAPTVPSDAPSLRFLNQRVLDAATVFPGDVAPRPLEPSTLDNPRIVEDMRHGYD
;
A
#
# COMPACT_ATOMS: atom_id res chain seq x y z
N MET A 1 4.94 -8.47 3.90
CA MET A 1 3.92 -8.35 4.98
C MET A 1 3.08 -9.61 5.12
N GLN A 2 2.45 -10.10 4.05
CA GLN A 2 1.65 -11.32 4.07
C GLN A 2 2.42 -12.55 4.59
N ALA A 3 3.65 -12.75 4.11
CA ALA A 3 4.54 -13.81 4.62
C ALA A 3 4.88 -13.71 6.12
N ALA A 4 4.67 -12.53 6.73
CA ALA A 4 4.83 -12.30 8.16
C ALA A 4 3.49 -12.41 8.94
N GLY A 5 2.43 -12.93 8.31
CA GLY A 5 1.13 -13.16 8.95
C GLY A 5 0.20 -11.95 9.03
N TYR A 6 0.39 -10.95 8.16
CA TYR A 6 -0.47 -9.77 8.08
C TYR A 6 -1.37 -9.81 6.84
N ALA A 7 -2.66 -9.58 7.03
CA ALA A 7 -3.55 -9.19 5.96
C ALA A 7 -3.45 -7.67 5.75
N VAL A 8 -3.51 -7.25 4.48
CA VAL A 8 -3.16 -5.89 4.07
C VAL A 8 -4.19 -5.28 3.13
N THR A 9 -4.36 -3.96 3.24
CA THR A 9 -5.13 -3.13 2.31
C THR A 9 -4.21 -2.00 1.83
N PRO A 10 -3.64 -2.10 0.62
CA PRO A 10 -2.87 -1.03 0.01
C PRO A 10 -3.77 0.15 -0.36
N TYR A 11 -3.22 1.36 -0.28
CA TYR A 11 -3.86 2.57 -0.80
C TYR A 11 -2.80 3.57 -1.24
N HIS A 12 -3.15 4.48 -2.15
CA HIS A 12 -2.23 5.46 -2.71
C HIS A 12 -2.91 6.82 -2.88
N VAL A 13 -2.11 7.88 -2.82
CA VAL A 13 -2.59 9.25 -2.99
C VAL A 13 -1.57 10.07 -3.77
N TYR A 14 -2.07 11.01 -4.56
CA TYR A 14 -1.22 11.99 -5.22
C TYR A 14 -0.79 13.09 -4.25
N VAL A 15 0.51 13.24 -4.04
CA VAL A 15 1.12 14.32 -3.27
C VAL A 15 1.80 15.30 -4.25
N PRO A 16 1.41 16.58 -4.31
CA PRO A 16 1.86 17.52 -5.35
C PRO A 16 3.37 17.62 -5.56
N THR A 17 4.16 17.43 -4.51
CA THR A 17 5.63 17.52 -4.57
C THR A 17 6.33 16.20 -4.89
N PHE A 18 5.63 15.07 -4.77
CA PHE A 18 6.23 13.73 -4.87
C PHE A 18 5.56 12.82 -5.91
N GLY A 19 4.42 13.22 -6.46
CA GLY A 19 3.64 12.38 -7.36
C GLY A 19 2.76 11.38 -6.61
N ASP A 20 2.53 10.22 -7.20
CA ASP A 20 1.75 9.16 -6.59
C ASP A 20 2.53 8.47 -5.46
N TRP A 21 1.90 8.32 -4.30
CA TRP A 21 2.55 7.79 -3.11
C TRP A 21 1.72 6.70 -2.44
N GLY A 22 2.32 5.53 -2.25
CA GLY A 22 1.68 4.34 -1.70
C GLY A 22 1.84 4.16 -0.19
N PHE A 23 0.82 3.59 0.43
CA PHE A 23 0.75 3.21 1.83
C PHE A 23 0.08 1.84 1.97
N VAL A 24 0.26 1.19 3.13
CA VAL A 24 -0.35 -0.13 3.41
C VAL A 24 -0.94 -0.15 4.81
N LEU A 25 -2.25 -0.39 4.91
CA LEU A 25 -2.92 -0.68 6.18
C LEU A 25 -2.83 -2.18 6.46
N ALA A 26 -2.32 -2.57 7.62
CA ALA A 26 -2.07 -3.98 7.94
C ALA A 26 -2.66 -4.40 9.29
N ARG A 27 -3.16 -5.62 9.35
CA ARG A 27 -3.64 -6.27 10.59
C ARG A 27 -3.14 -7.71 10.62
N ARG A 28 -2.70 -8.19 11.79
CA ARG A 28 -2.35 -9.61 11.96
C ARG A 28 -3.58 -10.50 11.74
N GLY A 29 -3.39 -11.62 11.05
CA GLY A 29 -4.44 -12.57 10.72
C GLY A 29 -4.77 -12.57 9.23
N SER A 30 -5.92 -13.17 8.88
CA SER A 30 -6.31 -13.46 7.50
C SER A 30 -7.25 -12.42 6.87
N SER A 31 -7.87 -11.55 7.67
CA SER A 31 -8.83 -10.56 7.17
C SER A 31 -8.17 -9.19 7.02
N ALA A 32 -8.14 -8.69 5.79
CA ALA A 32 -7.64 -7.35 5.49
C ALA A 32 -8.52 -6.29 6.19
N PRO A 33 -7.92 -5.27 6.82
CA PRO A 33 -8.69 -4.21 7.47
C PRO A 33 -9.41 -3.34 6.43
N ALA A 34 -10.69 -3.04 6.66
CA ALA A 34 -11.43 -2.09 5.85
C ALA A 34 -10.98 -0.66 6.18
N PRO A 35 -10.44 0.12 5.23
CA PRO A 35 -9.96 1.46 5.49
C PRO A 35 -11.13 2.37 5.78
N THR A 36 -11.14 2.95 6.99
CA THR A 36 -12.26 3.77 7.50
C THR A 36 -11.70 5.06 8.07
N VAL A 37 -12.27 6.19 7.68
CA VAL A 37 -12.00 7.47 8.34
C VAL A 37 -12.72 7.45 9.70
N PRO A 38 -12.00 7.58 10.83
CA PRO A 38 -12.62 7.54 12.15
C PRO A 38 -13.68 8.63 12.32
N SER A 39 -14.76 8.31 13.03
CA SER A 39 -15.86 9.26 13.28
C SER A 39 -15.44 10.43 14.17
N ASP A 40 -14.40 10.24 14.97
CA ASP A 40 -13.77 11.23 15.85
C ASP A 40 -12.58 11.96 15.20
N ALA A 41 -12.36 11.75 13.89
CA ALA A 41 -11.32 12.47 13.17
C ALA A 41 -11.58 14.00 13.22
N PRO A 42 -10.53 14.82 13.40
CA PRO A 42 -10.67 16.27 13.29
C PRO A 42 -11.07 16.66 11.86
N SER A 43 -11.49 17.92 11.65
CA SER A 43 -11.81 18.41 10.29
C SER A 43 -10.62 18.24 9.35
N LEU A 44 -10.73 17.31 8.40
CA LEU A 44 -9.69 17.00 7.43
C LEU A 44 -9.87 17.87 6.18
N ARG A 45 -8.75 18.36 5.63
CA ARG A 45 -8.76 19.18 4.39
C ARG A 45 -8.70 18.35 3.11
N PHE A 46 -8.13 17.16 3.20
CA PHE A 46 -7.85 16.30 2.04
C PHE A 46 -8.69 15.02 2.06
N LEU A 47 -8.59 14.25 3.16
CA LEU A 47 -9.19 12.94 3.23
C LEU A 47 -10.65 13.01 3.70
N ASN A 48 -11.50 12.23 3.06
CA ASN A 48 -12.81 11.80 3.56
C ASN A 48 -13.01 10.34 3.15
N GLN A 49 -14.11 9.69 3.58
CA GLN A 49 -14.31 8.26 3.30
C GLN A 49 -14.30 7.95 1.80
N ARG A 50 -14.94 8.77 0.96
CA ARG A 50 -14.96 8.53 -0.50
C ARG A 50 -13.58 8.64 -1.13
N VAL A 51 -12.76 9.58 -0.67
CA VAL A 51 -11.37 9.73 -1.11
C VAL A 51 -10.54 8.53 -0.65
N LEU A 52 -10.75 8.06 0.57
CA LEU A 52 -10.06 6.87 1.09
C LEU A 52 -10.46 5.60 0.34
N ASP A 53 -11.74 5.42 0.03
CA ASP A 53 -12.22 4.29 -0.78
C ASP A 53 -11.57 4.32 -2.17
N ALA A 54 -11.58 5.49 -2.84
CA ALA A 54 -10.94 5.66 -4.15
C ALA A 54 -9.41 5.43 -4.11
N ALA A 55 -8.75 5.82 -3.02
CA ALA A 55 -7.32 5.60 -2.82
C ALA A 55 -6.93 4.12 -2.78
N THR A 56 -7.89 3.20 -2.59
CA THR A 56 -7.63 1.74 -2.62
C THR A 56 -7.74 1.13 -4.01
N VAL A 57 -8.12 1.92 -5.03
CA VAL A 57 -8.33 1.46 -6.39
C VAL A 57 -7.11 1.75 -7.25
N PHE A 58 -6.43 0.69 -7.66
CA PHE A 58 -5.22 0.77 -8.49
C PHE A 58 -5.56 0.58 -9.98
N PRO A 59 -4.95 1.35 -10.89
CA PRO A 59 -5.09 1.09 -12.32
C PRO A 59 -4.39 -0.22 -12.71
N GLY A 60 -4.78 -0.80 -13.86
CA GLY A 60 -4.38 -2.15 -14.25
C GLY A 60 -2.88 -2.34 -14.50
N ASP A 61 -2.18 -1.26 -14.85
CA ASP A 61 -0.73 -1.21 -15.09
C ASP A 61 0.12 -1.23 -13.80
N VAL A 62 -0.49 -0.99 -12.64
CA VAL A 62 0.17 -1.07 -11.32
C VAL A 62 -0.44 -2.18 -10.44
N ALA A 63 -1.05 -3.18 -11.06
CA ALA A 63 -1.63 -4.32 -10.36
C ALA A 63 -0.57 -5.11 -9.57
N PRO A 64 -0.95 -5.76 -8.45
CA PRO A 64 -0.04 -6.57 -7.66
C PRO A 64 0.61 -7.67 -8.49
N ARG A 65 1.93 -7.80 -8.36
CA ARG A 65 2.71 -8.87 -8.99
C ARG A 65 2.98 -9.99 -7.98
N PRO A 66 2.85 -11.27 -8.38
CA PRO A 66 3.34 -12.38 -7.57
C PRO A 66 4.86 -12.32 -7.51
N LEU A 67 5.40 -11.92 -6.35
CA LEU A 67 6.82 -11.81 -6.09
C LEU A 67 7.17 -12.46 -4.76
N GLU A 68 8.36 -13.03 -4.71
CA GLU A 68 8.89 -13.57 -3.46
C GLU A 68 9.18 -12.44 -2.45
N PRO A 69 8.89 -12.64 -1.15
CA PRO A 69 9.05 -11.58 -0.15
C PRO A 69 10.50 -11.12 0.00
N SER A 70 10.78 -9.83 -0.15
CA SER A 70 12.10 -9.28 0.24
C SER A 70 12.28 -9.33 1.75
N THR A 71 13.43 -9.81 2.21
CA THR A 71 13.81 -9.89 3.63
C THR A 71 15.16 -9.23 3.84
N LEU A 72 15.64 -9.16 5.09
CA LEU A 72 16.97 -8.65 5.37
C LEU A 72 18.06 -9.60 4.81
N ASP A 73 17.89 -10.90 4.98
CA ASP A 73 18.85 -11.92 4.52
C ASP A 73 18.80 -12.12 3.00
N ASN A 74 17.66 -11.85 2.38
CA ASN A 74 17.45 -11.92 0.94
C ASN A 74 16.78 -10.63 0.43
N PRO A 75 17.56 -9.56 0.19
CA PRO A 75 17.06 -8.21 -0.12
C PRO A 75 16.73 -8.05 -1.61
N ARG A 76 15.80 -8.87 -2.11
CA ARG A 76 15.41 -8.96 -3.53
C ARG A 76 15.15 -7.61 -4.21
N ILE A 77 14.53 -6.65 -3.52
CA ILE A 77 14.26 -5.32 -4.09
C ILE A 77 15.56 -4.59 -4.47
N VAL A 78 16.59 -4.70 -3.63
CA VAL A 78 17.89 -4.06 -3.89
C VAL A 78 18.61 -4.76 -5.03
N GLU A 79 18.47 -6.09 -5.12
CA GLU A 79 19.03 -6.90 -6.19
C GLU A 79 18.38 -6.55 -7.53
N ASP A 80 17.04 -6.47 -7.60
CA ASP A 80 16.29 -6.07 -8.79
C ASP A 80 16.72 -4.67 -9.29
N MET A 81 16.86 -3.71 -8.37
CA MET A 81 17.32 -2.35 -8.72
C MET A 81 18.75 -2.32 -9.31
N ARG A 82 19.62 -3.28 -8.95
CA ARG A 82 21.00 -3.34 -9.43
C ARG A 82 21.12 -4.00 -10.80
N HIS A 83 20.28 -5.00 -11.07
CA HIS A 83 20.29 -5.71 -12.35
C HIS A 83 19.62 -4.91 -13.48
N GLY A 84 18.83 -3.88 -13.12
CA GLY A 84 17.99 -3.18 -14.08
C GLY A 84 16.68 -3.93 -14.26
N TYR A 85 15.61 -3.19 -14.54
CA TYR A 85 14.32 -3.80 -14.86
C TYR A 85 14.37 -4.34 -16.29
N ASP A 86 14.53 -5.65 -16.46
CA ASP A 86 14.23 -6.36 -17.72
C ASP A 86 12.71 -6.51 -17.93
#